data_AF-A0A9E8Z8N4-F1
#
_entry.id   AF-A0A9E8Z8N4-F1
#
_cell.length_a   1.000
_cell.length_b   1.000
_cell.length_c   1.000
_cell.angle_alpha   90.00
_cell.angle_beta   90.00
_cell.angle_gamma   90.00
#
_symmetry.space_group_name_H-M   'P 1'
#
loop_
_entity.id
_entity.type
_entity.pdbx_description
1 polymer ?
#
loop_
_entity_poly.entity_id
_entity_poly.type
_entity_poly.pdbx_seq_one_letter_code
_entity_poly.pdbx_strand_id
1 'polypeptide(L)'
;MKLIIRKTVLPFLSLLCVMGWQTRTSAHGVVLDYQSTQAYEIQAAYDTGEPMDNAQVVVFSPDDPATPWLTSTTDAQGRFLFSPSAPGNWEVQVRQAGHGDILVIPVETGSVQPEADAVSTAETNDTPSTDNSSPTAIAGTSGYSPLQKSLMIGAVIWGCVGTALFFSRGKR
;
A
#
# COMPACT_ATOMS: atom_id res chain seq x y z
N MET A 1 -76.58 -49.00 -12.48
CA MET A 1 -75.21 -48.56 -12.16
C MET A 1 -74.85 -47.41 -13.12
N LYS A 2 -75.19 -46.17 -12.77
CA LYS A 2 -74.85 -44.97 -13.55
C LYS A 2 -74.02 -44.09 -12.63
N LEU A 3 -72.72 -44.05 -12.88
CA LEU A 3 -71.78 -43.20 -12.17
C LEU A 3 -72.10 -41.75 -12.58
N ILE A 4 -72.91 -41.07 -11.77
CA ILE A 4 -73.24 -39.65 -11.96
C ILE A 4 -71.99 -38.87 -11.54
N ILE A 5 -71.07 -38.69 -12.49
CA ILE A 5 -69.96 -37.74 -12.36
C ILE A 5 -70.61 -36.36 -12.35
N ARG A 6 -70.82 -35.83 -11.14
CA ARG A 6 -71.41 -34.50 -10.95
C ARG A 6 -70.55 -33.49 -11.72
N LYS A 7 -71.17 -32.68 -12.57
CA LYS A 7 -70.54 -31.61 -13.37
C LYS A 7 -69.72 -30.61 -12.54
N THR A 8 -69.87 -30.63 -11.21
CA THR A 8 -69.09 -29.86 -10.23
C THR A 8 -67.75 -30.48 -9.83
N VAL A 9 -67.46 -31.74 -10.18
CA VAL A 9 -66.16 -32.40 -9.87
C VAL A 9 -65.09 -32.01 -10.90
N LEU A 10 -65.49 -31.73 -12.14
CA LEU A 10 -64.59 -31.34 -13.23
C LEU A 10 -63.81 -30.01 -12.98
N PRO A 11 -64.42 -28.92 -12.47
CA PRO A 11 -63.65 -27.71 -12.13
C PRO A 11 -62.73 -27.92 -10.93
N PHE A 12 -63.10 -28.80 -9.99
CA PHE A 12 -62.29 -29.08 -8.79
C PHE A 12 -61.03 -29.87 -9.13
N LEU A 13 -61.11 -30.82 -10.06
CA LEU A 13 -59.96 -31.58 -10.56
C LEU A 13 -59.04 -30.74 -11.44
N SER A 14 -59.59 -29.80 -12.21
CA SER A 14 -58.81 -28.84 -13.01
C SER A 14 -58.04 -27.85 -12.13
N LEU A 15 -58.63 -27.38 -11.03
CA LEU A 15 -57.97 -26.47 -10.08
C LEU A 15 -56.79 -27.14 -9.36
N LEU A 16 -56.92 -28.44 -9.05
CA LEU A 16 -55.87 -29.23 -8.40
C LEU A 16 -54.65 -29.47 -9.29
N CYS A 17 -54.83 -29.51 -10.62
CA CYS A 17 -53.76 -29.76 -11.58
C CYS A 17 -52.79 -28.56 -11.73
N VAL A 18 -53.28 -27.33 -11.52
CA VAL A 18 -52.46 -26.10 -11.61
C VAL A 18 -51.50 -25.96 -10.41
N MET A 19 -51.83 -26.55 -9.25
CA MET A 19 -50.97 -26.51 -8.05
C MET A 19 -49.78 -27.48 -8.07
N GLY A 20 -49.71 -28.39 -9.05
CA GLY A 20 -48.64 -29.40 -9.16
C GLY A 20 -47.37 -28.94 -9.85
N TRP A 21 -47.40 -27.83 -10.60
CA TRP A 21 -46.24 -27.29 -11.31
C TRP A 21 -45.50 -26.24 -10.47
N GLN A 22 -44.77 -26.70 -9.46
CA GLN A 22 -43.82 -25.85 -8.75
C GLN A 22 -42.57 -25.68 -9.63
N THR A 23 -42.52 -24.60 -10.42
CA THR A 23 -41.30 -24.22 -11.14
C THR A 23 -40.26 -23.75 -10.12
N ARG A 24 -39.09 -24.40 -10.07
CA ARG A 24 -37.98 -23.90 -9.26
C ARG A 24 -37.51 -22.56 -9.83
N THR A 25 -37.90 -21.46 -9.21
CA THR A 25 -37.37 -20.13 -9.51
C THR A 25 -36.00 -20.01 -8.84
N SER A 26 -34.93 -19.92 -9.62
CA SER A 26 -33.60 -19.62 -9.09
C SER A 26 -33.58 -18.13 -8.72
N ALA A 27 -33.83 -17.82 -7.45
CA ALA A 27 -33.49 -16.53 -6.90
C ALA A 27 -31.96 -16.48 -6.79
N HIS A 28 -31.32 -15.44 -7.33
CA HIS A 28 -29.87 -15.30 -7.30
C HIS A 28 -29.43 -15.10 -5.84
N GLY A 29 -28.75 -16.10 -5.26
CA GLY A 29 -28.04 -15.93 -3.99
C GLY A 29 -26.73 -15.16 -4.22
N VAL A 30 -26.28 -14.43 -3.19
CA VAL A 30 -24.96 -13.78 -3.17
C VAL A 30 -24.08 -14.54 -2.17
N VAL A 31 -22.88 -14.94 -2.59
CA VAL A 31 -21.84 -15.47 -1.71
C VAL A 31 -20.79 -14.38 -1.52
N LEU A 32 -20.39 -14.15 -0.27
CA LEU A 32 -19.42 -13.13 0.12
C LEU A 32 -18.21 -13.82 0.74
N ASP A 33 -17.04 -13.53 0.20
CA ASP A 33 -15.75 -13.87 0.79
C ASP A 33 -15.03 -12.57 1.13
N TYR A 34 -14.28 -12.56 2.23
CA TYR A 34 -13.47 -11.42 2.62
C TYR A 34 -12.08 -11.88 3.10
N GLN A 35 -11.08 -11.05 2.86
CA GLN A 35 -9.73 -11.21 3.41
C GLN A 35 -9.23 -9.86 3.89
N SER A 36 -8.59 -9.84 5.06
CA SER A 36 -7.91 -8.66 5.58
C SER A 36 -6.54 -8.54 4.92
N THR A 37 -6.23 -7.41 4.31
CA THR A 37 -4.93 -7.10 3.71
C THR A 37 -4.34 -5.84 4.33
N GLN A 38 -3.01 -5.74 4.32
CA GLN A 38 -2.33 -4.49 4.68
C GLN A 38 -2.53 -3.48 3.54
N ALA A 39 -2.97 -2.27 3.88
CA ALA A 39 -3.02 -1.15 2.97
C ALA A 39 -2.22 0.03 3.54
N TYR A 40 -1.69 0.85 2.65
CA TYR A 40 -1.04 2.12 2.99
C TYR A 40 -1.94 3.25 2.52
N GLU A 41 -2.25 4.15 3.45
CA GLU A 41 -2.94 5.40 3.17
C GLU A 41 -1.93 6.52 2.99
N ILE A 42 -2.09 7.27 1.91
CA ILE A 42 -1.36 8.49 1.61
C ILE A 42 -2.32 9.65 1.80
N GLN A 43 -1.90 10.65 2.56
CA GLN A 43 -2.58 11.91 2.71
C GLN A 43 -1.78 12.99 1.99
N ALA A 44 -2.35 13.55 0.93
CA ALA A 44 -1.76 14.64 0.16
C ALA A 44 -2.43 15.97 0.54
N ALA A 45 -1.61 16.94 0.89
CA ALA A 45 -2.04 18.30 1.22
C ALA A 45 -0.99 19.30 0.73
N TYR A 46 -1.42 20.51 0.41
CA TYR A 46 -0.52 21.64 0.19
C TYR A 46 0.16 22.06 1.49
N ASP A 47 1.24 22.84 1.42
CA ASP A 47 1.94 23.38 2.61
C ASP A 47 1.03 24.26 3.49
N THR A 48 -0.08 24.74 2.93
CA THR A 48 -1.13 25.46 3.66
C THR A 48 -2.01 24.56 4.53
N GLY A 49 -1.90 23.23 4.36
CA GLY A 49 -2.77 22.21 4.96
C GLY A 49 -4.05 21.91 4.18
N GLU A 50 -4.30 22.58 3.06
CA GLU A 50 -5.46 22.29 2.20
C GLU A 50 -5.28 20.91 1.53
N PRO A 51 -6.29 20.02 1.56
CA PRO A 51 -6.18 18.71 0.93
C PRO A 51 -6.05 18.84 -0.59
N MET A 52 -5.21 18.00 -1.18
CA MET A 52 -5.06 17.91 -2.62
C MET A 52 -6.18 17.03 -3.20
N ASP A 53 -7.38 17.57 -3.39
CA ASP A 53 -8.53 16.87 -4.01
C ASP A 53 -8.26 16.55 -5.48
N ASN A 54 -8.59 15.34 -5.94
CA ASN A 54 -8.41 14.91 -7.34
C ASN A 54 -6.97 15.06 -7.86
N ALA A 55 -5.97 14.97 -6.98
CA ALA A 55 -4.57 14.94 -7.37
C ALA A 55 -4.23 13.62 -8.04
N GLN A 56 -3.42 13.67 -9.10
CA GLN A 56 -2.96 12.47 -9.79
C GLN A 56 -1.98 11.70 -8.90
N VAL A 57 -2.21 10.40 -8.75
CA VAL A 57 -1.31 9.49 -8.03
C VAL A 57 -0.76 8.46 -9.01
N VAL A 58 0.56 8.24 -8.96
CA VAL A 58 1.26 7.19 -9.71
C VAL A 58 2.09 6.39 -8.73
N VAL A 59 1.89 5.07 -8.71
CA VAL A 59 2.61 4.13 -7.85
C VAL A 59 3.52 3.26 -8.70
N PHE A 60 4.78 3.12 -8.30
CA PHE A 60 5.76 2.24 -8.91
C PHE A 60 6.13 1.12 -7.94
N SER A 61 6.27 -0.10 -8.47
CA SER A 61 6.62 -1.27 -7.69
C SER A 61 8.13 -1.36 -7.48
N PRO A 62 8.59 -2.06 -6.44
CA PRO A 62 10.02 -2.30 -6.22
C PRO A 62 10.69 -3.10 -7.35
N ASP A 63 9.92 -3.94 -8.06
CA ASP A 63 10.45 -4.81 -9.11
C ASP A 63 10.62 -4.08 -10.46
N ASP A 64 9.78 -3.08 -10.75
CA ASP A 64 9.85 -2.25 -11.96
C ASP A 64 9.57 -0.78 -11.62
N PRO A 65 10.60 -0.01 -11.21
CA PRO A 65 10.44 1.40 -10.85
C PRO A 65 10.28 2.33 -12.08
N ALA A 66 10.42 1.81 -13.31
CA ALA A 66 10.32 2.63 -14.52
C ALA A 66 8.90 2.65 -15.11
N THR A 67 8.08 1.64 -14.80
CA THR A 67 6.73 1.50 -15.32
C THR A 67 5.70 1.72 -14.21
N PRO A 68 4.69 2.60 -14.39
CA PRO A 68 3.61 2.74 -13.44
C PRO A 68 2.92 1.39 -13.16
N TRP A 69 2.90 0.98 -11.89
CA TRP A 69 2.14 -0.18 -11.44
C TRP A 69 0.66 0.14 -11.26
N LEU A 70 0.37 1.33 -10.71
CA LEU A 70 -0.99 1.83 -10.53
C LEU A 70 -1.02 3.33 -10.81
N THR A 71 -2.11 3.80 -11.42
CA THR A 71 -2.43 5.22 -11.54
C THR A 71 -3.83 5.45 -10.98
N SER A 72 -3.99 6.48 -10.17
CA SER A 72 -5.26 6.81 -9.50
C SER A 72 -5.37 8.32 -9.27
N THR A 73 -6.40 8.73 -8.54
CA THR A 73 -6.51 10.07 -7.96
C THR A 73 -6.79 9.99 -6.47
N THR A 74 -6.42 11.05 -5.73
CA THR A 74 -6.86 11.24 -4.34
C THR A 74 -8.36 11.56 -4.28
N ASP A 75 -8.96 11.31 -3.11
CA ASP A 75 -10.33 11.72 -2.80
C ASP A 75 -10.43 13.22 -2.41
N ALA A 76 -11.65 13.68 -2.11
CA ALA A 76 -11.93 15.07 -1.71
C ALA A 76 -11.18 15.53 -0.46
N GLN A 77 -10.71 14.60 0.36
CA GLN A 77 -9.91 14.90 1.54
C GLN A 77 -8.42 14.73 1.27
N GLY A 78 -8.00 14.53 0.01
CA GLY A 78 -6.61 14.33 -0.38
C GLY A 78 -6.08 12.93 -0.05
N ARG A 79 -6.92 11.96 0.26
CA ARG A 79 -6.49 10.60 0.61
C ARG A 79 -6.43 9.67 -0.59
N PHE A 80 -5.49 8.74 -0.55
CA PHE A 80 -5.37 7.64 -1.49
C PHE A 80 -4.92 6.38 -0.73
N LEU A 81 -5.48 5.21 -1.06
CA LEU A 81 -5.07 3.94 -0.46
C LEU A 81 -4.60 2.97 -1.54
N PHE A 82 -3.55 2.21 -1.23
CA PHE A 82 -3.14 1.05 -2.03
C PHE A 82 -2.66 -0.10 -1.15
N SER A 83 -2.82 -1.33 -1.65
CA SER A 83 -2.30 -2.55 -1.03
C SER A 83 -1.12 -3.03 -1.86
N PRO A 84 0.12 -3.02 -1.33
CA PRO A 84 1.28 -3.52 -2.06
C PRO A 84 1.18 -5.03 -2.26
N SER A 85 1.65 -5.51 -3.42
CA SER A 85 1.63 -6.93 -3.77
C SER A 85 2.91 -7.68 -3.40
N ALA A 86 3.96 -6.97 -2.98
CA ALA A 86 5.28 -7.52 -2.70
C ALA A 86 6.02 -6.63 -1.68
N PRO A 87 6.96 -7.22 -0.89
CA PRO A 87 7.87 -6.44 -0.07
C PRO A 87 8.85 -5.63 -0.95
N GLY A 88 9.42 -4.59 -0.37
CA GLY A 88 10.39 -3.70 -1.02
C GLY A 88 9.98 -2.23 -0.95
N ASN A 89 10.74 -1.39 -1.63
CA ASN A 89 10.51 0.05 -1.67
C ASN A 89 9.51 0.40 -2.77
N TRP A 90 8.33 0.86 -2.37
CA TRP A 90 7.31 1.37 -3.26
C TRP A 90 7.45 2.87 -3.41
N GLU A 91 7.43 3.38 -4.63
CA GLU A 91 7.46 4.83 -4.88
C GLU A 91 6.04 5.31 -5.22
N VAL A 92 5.57 6.33 -4.51
CA VAL A 92 4.27 6.96 -4.73
C VAL A 92 4.49 8.42 -5.07
N GLN A 93 4.14 8.80 -6.29
CA GLN A 93 4.17 10.18 -6.75
C GLN A 93 2.75 10.76 -6.72
N VAL A 94 2.58 11.91 -6.09
CA VAL A 94 1.31 12.67 -6.09
C VAL A 94 1.54 14.03 -6.74
N ARG A 95 0.72 14.41 -7.73
CA ARG A 95 0.85 15.67 -8.46
C ARG A 95 -0.50 16.34 -8.73
N GLN A 96 -0.56 17.65 -8.56
CA GLN A 96 -1.69 18.48 -8.95
C GLN A 96 -1.23 19.90 -9.31
N ALA A 97 -1.68 20.41 -10.47
CA ALA A 97 -1.47 21.81 -10.89
C ALA A 97 0.00 22.30 -10.73
N GLY A 98 0.99 21.48 -11.11
CA GLY A 98 2.41 21.81 -11.01
C GLY A 98 3.05 21.62 -9.62
N HIS A 99 2.25 21.28 -8.61
CA HIS A 99 2.70 20.90 -7.28
C HIS A 99 2.73 19.38 -7.17
N GLY A 100 3.61 18.84 -6.35
CA GLY A 100 3.65 17.40 -6.10
C GLY A 100 4.92 16.94 -5.40
N ASP A 101 4.86 15.71 -4.90
CA ASP A 101 5.94 15.09 -4.15
C ASP A 101 6.05 13.60 -4.47
N ILE A 102 7.16 12.99 -4.06
CA ILE A 102 7.46 11.57 -4.22
C ILE A 102 7.78 10.98 -2.85
N LEU A 103 7.00 9.99 -2.44
CA LEU A 103 7.16 9.25 -1.19
C LEU A 103 7.68 7.84 -1.48
N VAL A 104 8.71 7.40 -0.76
CA VAL A 104 9.17 6.01 -0.78
C VAL A 104 8.69 5.29 0.47
N ILE A 105 7.94 4.21 0.29
CA ILE A 105 7.34 3.40 1.35
C ILE A 105 8.06 2.04 1.41
N PRO A 106 8.82 1.76 2.47
CA PRO A 106 9.39 0.43 2.69
C PRO A 106 8.31 -0.53 3.16
N VAL A 107 8.07 -1.59 2.39
CA VAL A 107 7.14 -2.67 2.72
C VAL A 107 7.95 -3.88 3.15
N GLU A 108 7.86 -4.23 4.43
CA GLU A 108 8.56 -5.39 4.98
C GLU A 108 7.75 -6.68 4.79
N THR A 109 8.46 -7.81 4.76
CA THR A 109 7.81 -9.14 4.67
C THR A 109 7.32 -9.54 6.06
N GLY A 110 6.13 -9.09 6.43
CA GLY A 110 5.52 -9.44 7.72
C GLY A 110 4.92 -8.23 8.42
N SER A 111 3.67 -8.39 8.84
CA SER A 111 2.86 -7.46 9.63
C SER A 111 3.65 -6.78 10.75
N VAL A 112 3.85 -5.46 10.66
CA VAL A 112 4.11 -4.66 11.86
C VAL A 112 2.75 -4.40 12.51
N GLN A 113 2.46 -5.22 13.52
CA GLN A 113 1.43 -4.96 14.50
C GLN A 113 1.69 -3.58 15.14
N PRO A 114 0.68 -2.72 15.34
CA PRO A 114 0.87 -1.49 16.11
C PRO A 114 1.22 -1.90 17.55
N GLU A 115 2.45 -1.66 17.97
CA GLU A 115 2.85 -1.86 19.36
C GLU A 115 2.29 -0.71 20.19
N ALA A 116 1.06 -0.92 20.68
CA ALA A 116 0.47 -0.14 21.76
C ALA A 116 0.95 -0.74 23.09
N ASP A 117 1.72 0.06 23.83
CA ASP A 117 1.82 0.11 25.29
C ASP A 117 1.85 -1.22 26.07
N ALA A 118 3.05 -1.68 26.41
CA ALA A 118 3.27 -2.53 27.59
C ALA A 118 4.13 -1.79 28.62
N VAL A 119 3.45 -1.04 29.49
CA VAL A 119 3.97 -0.67 30.80
C VAL A 119 4.02 -1.93 31.66
N SER A 120 5.19 -2.22 32.23
CA SER A 120 5.30 -2.96 33.49
C SER A 120 6.54 -2.52 34.23
N THR A 121 6.27 -1.75 35.26
CA THR A 121 7.17 -1.35 36.34
C THR A 121 7.48 -2.56 37.22
N ALA A 122 8.75 -2.86 37.41
CA ALA A 122 9.28 -3.42 38.65
C ALA A 122 10.78 -3.07 38.77
N GLU A 123 11.08 -2.27 39.79
CA GLU A 123 12.38 -1.89 40.34
C GLU A 123 13.30 -3.10 40.62
N THR A 124 14.64 -3.01 40.78
CA THR A 124 15.43 -2.09 41.63
C THR A 124 16.93 -2.31 41.38
N ASN A 125 17.72 -1.24 41.23
CA ASN A 125 18.90 -0.90 42.07
C ASN A 125 19.85 0.12 41.40
N ASP A 126 19.81 1.34 41.96
CA ASP A 126 20.89 2.30 42.26
C ASP A 126 21.80 2.94 41.17
N THR A 127 21.50 4.22 40.86
CA THR A 127 22.26 5.47 41.16
C THR A 127 23.72 5.66 40.62
N PRO A 128 24.22 6.90 40.30
CA PRO A 128 23.68 8.07 39.59
C PRO A 128 24.59 8.57 38.42
N SER A 129 24.06 9.55 37.68
CA SER A 129 24.54 10.24 36.48
C SER A 129 25.93 10.89 36.52
N THR A 130 26.62 10.93 35.36
CA THR A 130 27.27 12.15 34.80
C THR A 130 27.57 11.92 33.32
N ASP A 131 26.91 12.60 32.38
CA ASP A 131 27.55 13.70 31.63
C ASP A 131 26.58 14.34 30.63
N ASN A 132 26.64 15.67 30.56
CA ASN A 132 25.85 16.55 29.70
C ASN A 132 26.81 17.11 28.64
N SER A 133 26.54 16.92 27.34
CA SER A 133 26.91 17.85 26.24
C SER A 133 26.32 17.41 24.91
N SER A 134 25.44 18.26 24.36
CA SER A 134 24.77 18.22 23.03
C SER A 134 25.76 18.31 21.84
N PRO A 135 25.30 18.47 20.58
CA PRO A 135 24.27 17.76 19.79
C PRO A 135 24.92 17.14 18.52
N THR A 136 24.58 15.92 18.11
CA THR A 136 25.08 15.40 16.82
C THR A 136 23.95 14.79 16.00
N ALA A 137 23.85 15.32 14.78
CA ALA A 137 22.92 14.99 13.73
C ALA A 137 22.60 13.49 13.62
N ILE A 138 21.31 13.21 13.48
CA ILE A 138 20.79 11.92 13.02
C ILE A 138 21.21 11.78 11.55
N ALA A 139 22.41 11.23 11.32
CA ALA A 139 22.75 10.62 10.06
C ALA A 139 22.00 9.28 10.00
N GLY A 140 20.94 9.23 9.19
CA GLY A 140 20.26 7.99 8.86
C GLY A 140 21.28 6.98 8.33
N THR A 141 21.48 5.89 9.06
CA THR A 141 22.32 4.78 8.60
C THR A 141 21.54 3.97 7.58
N SER A 142 21.45 4.47 6.35
CA SER A 142 21.10 3.67 5.18
C SER A 142 22.23 2.67 4.96
N GLY A 143 22.02 1.42 5.38
CA GLY A 143 23.00 0.35 5.25
C GLY A 143 23.23 0.00 3.77
N TYR A 144 24.22 0.63 3.12
CA TYR A 144 24.57 0.30 1.74
C TYR A 144 25.15 -1.11 1.63
N SER A 145 24.73 -1.84 0.59
CA SER A 145 25.24 -3.19 0.30
C SER A 145 26.77 -3.17 0.07
N PRO A 146 27.50 -4.25 0.39
CA PRO A 146 28.95 -4.32 0.18
C PRO A 146 29.39 -3.98 -1.25
N LEU A 147 28.54 -4.33 -2.22
CA LEU A 147 28.77 -4.09 -3.65
C LEU A 147 28.56 -2.61 -4.00
N GLN A 148 27.54 -1.97 -3.44
CA GLN A 148 27.30 -0.52 -3.60
C GLN A 148 28.44 0.31 -2.99
N LYS A 149 28.92 -0.07 -1.79
CA LYS A 149 30.08 0.58 -1.17
C LYS A 149 31.34 0.44 -2.03
N SER A 150 31.58 -0.73 -2.60
CA SER A 150 32.74 -0.97 -3.47
C SER A 150 32.71 -0.12 -4.74
N LEU A 151 31.53 0.01 -5.36
CA LEU A 151 31.36 0.86 -6.54
C LEU A 151 31.57 2.35 -6.22
N MET A 152 31.01 2.84 -5.11
CA MET A 152 31.21 4.23 -4.67
C MET A 152 32.70 4.54 -4.44
N ILE A 153 33.42 3.65 -3.75
CA ILE A 153 34.87 3.81 -3.50
C ILE A 153 35.65 3.80 -4.82
N GLY A 154 35.33 2.87 -5.74
CA GLY A 154 35.97 2.79 -7.05
C GLY A 154 35.79 4.06 -7.88
N ALA A 155 34.58 4.63 -7.90
CA ALA A 155 34.27 5.86 -8.63
C ALA A 155 35.04 7.07 -8.09
N VAL A 156 35.16 7.20 -6.76
CA VAL A 156 35.92 8.29 -6.12
C VAL A 156 37.40 8.19 -6.45
N ILE A 157 38.00 6.99 -6.34
CA ILE A 157 39.41 6.78 -6.68
C ILE A 157 39.67 7.14 -8.14
N TRP A 158 38.81 6.69 -9.06
CA TRP A 158 38.94 6.99 -10.48
C TRP A 158 38.83 8.49 -10.79
N GLY A 159 37.91 9.20 -10.13
CA GLY A 159 37.77 10.66 -10.27
C GLY A 159 39.02 11.42 -9.82
N CYS A 160 39.62 11.02 -8.69
CA CYS A 160 40.87 11.61 -8.20
C CYS A 160 42.04 11.36 -9.16
N VAL A 161 42.15 10.15 -9.72
CA VAL A 161 43.18 9.81 -10.72
C VAL A 161 43.00 10.62 -12.01
N GLY A 162 41.78 10.73 -12.51
CA GLY A 162 41.46 11.53 -13.70
C GLY A 162 41.83 13.00 -13.51
N THR A 163 41.53 13.55 -12.34
CA THR A 163 41.89 14.92 -11.96
C THR A 163 43.41 15.11 -11.92
N ALA A 164 44.14 14.18 -11.29
CA ALA A 164 45.61 14.23 -11.25
C ALA A 164 46.24 14.14 -12.65
N LEU A 165 45.74 13.27 -13.52
CA LEU A 165 46.21 13.13 -14.90
C LEU A 165 45.90 14.37 -15.75
N PHE A 166 44.74 15.00 -15.54
CA PHE A 166 44.37 16.24 -16.21
C PHE A 166 45.39 17.36 -15.93
N PHE A 167 45.77 17.54 -14.67
CA PHE A 167 46.79 18.53 -14.29
C PHE A 167 48.22 18.10 -14.67
N SER A 168 48.50 16.81 -14.75
CA SER A 168 49.83 16.29 -15.14
C SER A 168 50.19 16.60 -16.61
N ARG A 169 49.19 16.73 -17.50
CA ARG A 169 49.41 17.05 -18.92
C ARG A 169 49.76 18.53 -19.20
N GLY A 170 49.81 19.38 -18.18
CA GLY A 170 50.05 20.83 -18.31
C GLY A 170 51.51 21.29 -18.27
N LYS A 171 52.50 20.40 -18.16
CA LYS A 171 53.93 20.79 -18.18
C LYS A 171 54.58 20.43 -19.52
N ARG A 172 54.55 21.40 -20.45
CA ARG A 172 55.62 21.62 -21.45
C ARG A 172 56.24 22.97 -21.15
#